data_AF-A0A1J3HKN0-F1
#
_entry.id   AF-A0A1J3HKN0-F1
#
_cell.length_a   1.000
_cell.length_b   1.000
_cell.length_c   1.000
_cell.angle_alpha   90.00
_cell.angle_beta   90.00
_cell.angle_gamma   90.00
#
_symmetry.space_group_name_H-M   'P 1'
#
loop_
_entity.id
_entity.type
_entity.pdbx_description
1 polymer ?
#
loop_
_entity_poly.entity_id
_entity_poly.type
_entity_poly.pdbx_seq_one_letter_code
_entity_poly.pdbx_strand_id
1 'polypeptide(L)'
;RLRGANVLLPFAFHCSGNSIKDSADKIVRESEEFGDIDGFPPQVALSKVAAKSEWEILRSQGFSDFEIIDFEDPYKWLMYFPPSAVEDLRDYGLGCDWRRSFVTTYINPFFDAFVRWQMRKLKSMGKIVKGCGKYMIFSPQAGQPCPDHERATGKGVEPLEYTVIKMQVVEPFPPKLGPLEGKRVF
;
A
#
# COMPACT_ATOMS: atom_id res chain seq x y z
N ARG A 1 21.08 28.67 -9.87
CA ARG A 1 22.50 28.73 -10.28
C ARG A 1 22.77 29.89 -11.23
N LEU A 2 22.13 29.98 -12.41
CA LEU A 2 22.40 31.07 -13.38
C LEU A 2 22.16 32.50 -12.87
N ARG A 3 21.30 32.68 -11.85
CA ARG A 3 21.06 33.98 -11.19
C ARG A 3 21.92 34.22 -9.93
N GLY A 4 23.05 33.53 -9.79
CA GLY A 4 23.95 33.66 -8.63
C GLY A 4 23.48 33.03 -7.33
N ALA A 5 22.24 32.51 -7.26
CA ALA A 5 21.75 31.81 -6.07
C ALA A 5 22.52 30.50 -5.80
N ASN A 6 22.88 30.28 -4.53
CA ASN A 6 23.37 29.00 -4.04
C ASN A 6 22.20 28.03 -3.89
N VAL A 7 22.13 27.02 -4.76
CA VAL A 7 20.99 26.11 -4.87
C VAL A 7 21.32 24.76 -4.23
N LEU A 8 20.45 24.31 -3.33
CA LEU A 8 20.43 22.95 -2.81
C LEU A 8 19.21 22.21 -3.39
N LEU A 9 19.47 21.10 -4.10
CA LEU A 9 18.44 20.20 -4.59
C LEU A 9 18.73 18.79 -4.04
N PRO A 10 18.06 18.37 -2.94
CA PRO A 10 18.15 17.01 -2.44
C PRO A 10 17.06 16.12 -3.07
N PHE A 11 17.27 14.81 -3.00
CA PHE A 11 16.28 13.82 -3.44
C PHE A 11 16.31 12.62 -2.48
N ALA A 12 15.14 12.10 -2.09
CA ALA A 12 15.01 10.97 -1.19
C ALA A 12 13.96 9.98 -1.73
N PHE A 13 14.03 8.74 -1.25
CA PHE A 13 13.22 7.64 -1.74
C PHE A 13 12.17 7.25 -0.71
N HIS A 14 10.91 7.46 -1.06
CA HIS A 14 9.79 7.12 -0.20
C HIS A 14 9.48 5.63 -0.33
N CYS A 15 9.81 4.87 0.71
CA CYS A 15 9.62 3.42 0.78
C CYS A 15 8.68 3.02 1.93
N SER A 16 8.10 3.98 2.63
CA SER A 16 7.16 3.74 3.73
C SER A 16 5.74 3.62 3.20
N GLY A 17 4.95 2.72 3.79
CA GLY A 17 3.58 2.42 3.37
C GLY A 17 3.43 0.96 2.96
N ASN A 18 2.23 0.60 2.51
CA ASN A 18 1.89 -0.79 2.23
C ASN A 18 2.13 -1.23 0.78
N SER A 19 2.26 -0.32 -0.18
CA SER A 19 2.33 -0.70 -1.61
C SER A 19 3.44 -1.69 -1.97
N ILE A 20 4.65 -1.51 -1.44
CA ILE A 20 5.77 -2.45 -1.67
C ILE A 20 5.44 -3.82 -1.07
N LYS A 21 4.89 -3.83 0.14
CA LYS A 21 4.47 -5.05 0.83
C LYS A 21 3.31 -5.74 0.10
N ASP A 22 2.33 -4.98 -0.38
CA ASP A 22 1.18 -5.51 -1.11
C ASP A 22 1.61 -6.15 -2.44
N SER A 23 2.56 -5.53 -3.16
CA SER A 23 3.17 -6.12 -4.35
C SER A 23 3.94 -7.41 -4.02
N ALA A 24 4.77 -7.40 -2.96
CA ALA A 24 5.50 -8.59 -2.53
C ALA A 24 4.55 -9.73 -2.11
N ASP A 25 3.54 -9.44 -1.27
CA ASP A 25 2.52 -10.40 -0.84
C ASP A 25 1.65 -10.91 -2.01
N LYS A 26 1.57 -10.16 -3.12
CA LYS A 26 0.92 -10.59 -4.37
C LYS A 26 1.81 -11.53 -5.18
N ILE A 27 3.11 -11.28 -5.26
CA ILE A 27 4.07 -12.20 -5.88
C ILE A 27 4.09 -13.53 -5.12
N VAL A 28 4.11 -13.52 -3.79
CA VAL A 28 4.02 -14.75 -2.97
C VAL A 28 2.76 -15.55 -3.31
N ARG A 29 1.60 -14.88 -3.40
CA ARG A 29 0.34 -15.55 -3.76
C ARG A 29 0.36 -16.13 -5.17
N GLU A 30 0.90 -15.38 -6.14
CA GLU A 30 1.09 -15.86 -7.50
C GLU A 30 2.03 -17.09 -7.49
N SER A 31 3.15 -17.03 -6.75
CA SER A 31 4.12 -18.12 -6.58
C SER A 31 3.49 -19.40 -6.02
N GLU A 32 2.68 -19.28 -4.96
CA GLU A 32 1.95 -20.40 -4.34
C GLU A 32 0.84 -20.98 -5.23
N GLU A 33 0.14 -20.15 -5.99
CA GLU A 33 -0.99 -20.57 -6.83
C GLU A 33 -0.54 -21.34 -8.07
N PHE A 34 0.61 -21.00 -8.67
CA PHE A 34 1.07 -21.65 -9.91
C PHE A 34 2.22 -22.67 -9.73
N GLY A 35 2.81 -22.79 -8.54
CA GLY A 35 3.68 -23.90 -8.12
C GLY A 35 5.07 -23.97 -8.76
N ASP A 36 6.04 -24.55 -8.03
CA ASP A 36 7.45 -24.69 -8.43
C ASP A 36 7.58 -25.62 -9.65
N ILE A 37 7.58 -25.02 -10.85
CA ILE A 37 7.95 -25.68 -12.10
C ILE A 37 9.08 -24.86 -12.66
N ASP A 38 10.23 -25.48 -12.92
CA ASP A 38 11.35 -24.92 -13.68
C ASP A 38 10.83 -24.10 -14.88
N GLY A 39 10.70 -22.78 -14.72
CA GLY A 39 10.10 -21.86 -15.70
C GLY A 39 8.56 -21.68 -15.67
N PHE A 40 8.01 -21.23 -14.53
CA PHE A 40 6.65 -20.72 -14.24
C PHE A 40 5.78 -20.21 -15.45
N PRO A 41 4.42 -20.32 -15.38
CA PRO A 41 3.52 -21.02 -16.30
C PRO A 41 3.35 -20.38 -17.69
N PRO A 42 2.73 -21.09 -18.66
CA PRO A 42 2.48 -20.57 -20.00
C PRO A 42 1.68 -19.27 -19.90
N GLN A 43 1.98 -18.31 -20.79
CA GLN A 43 1.32 -16.99 -20.99
C GLN A 43 -0.23 -16.99 -20.98
N VAL A 44 -0.85 -18.17 -20.90
CA VAL A 44 -2.27 -18.44 -21.09
C VAL A 44 -3.05 -18.44 -19.77
N ALA A 45 -2.43 -18.72 -18.61
CA ALA A 45 -3.15 -18.87 -17.33
C ALA A 45 -3.54 -17.55 -16.63
N LEU A 46 -2.78 -16.47 -16.85
CA LEU A 46 -2.98 -15.16 -16.19
C LEU A 46 -3.99 -14.24 -16.92
N SER A 47 -4.44 -14.64 -18.11
CA SER A 47 -5.26 -13.82 -19.02
C SER A 47 -6.73 -13.64 -18.61
N LYS A 48 -7.18 -14.19 -17.48
CA LYS A 48 -8.61 -14.13 -17.07
C LYS A 48 -8.97 -12.98 -16.13
N VAL A 49 -8.03 -12.10 -15.80
CA VAL A 49 -8.31 -10.86 -15.06
C VAL A 49 -7.80 -9.69 -15.91
N ALA A 50 -8.60 -8.64 -16.09
CA ALA A 50 -8.28 -7.49 -16.94
C ALA A 50 -7.06 -6.65 -16.47
N ALA A 51 -6.40 -7.05 -15.39
CA ALA A 51 -5.20 -6.42 -14.83
C ALA A 51 -4.02 -7.40 -14.91
N LYS A 52 -2.87 -6.91 -15.42
CA LYS A 52 -1.62 -7.69 -15.49
C LYS A 52 -1.20 -8.17 -14.09
N SER A 53 -0.66 -9.38 -14.03
CA SER A 53 -0.12 -9.93 -12.78
C SER A 53 1.13 -9.14 -12.33
N GLU A 54 1.50 -9.23 -11.05
CA GLU A 54 2.73 -8.54 -10.58
C GLU A 54 3.97 -9.12 -11.24
N TRP A 55 3.97 -10.44 -11.43
CA TRP A 55 5.00 -11.17 -12.15
C TRP A 55 5.19 -10.67 -13.59
N GLU A 56 4.08 -10.51 -14.34
CA GLU A 56 4.14 -10.01 -15.72
C GLU A 56 4.66 -8.58 -15.80
N ILE A 57 4.36 -7.75 -14.79
CA ILE A 57 4.87 -6.38 -14.71
C ILE A 57 6.39 -6.39 -14.54
N LEU A 58 6.93 -7.15 -13.59
CA LEU A 58 8.38 -7.26 -13.39
C LEU A 58 9.08 -7.87 -14.61
N ARG A 59 8.50 -8.91 -15.23
CA ARG A 59 9.04 -9.47 -16.48
C ARG A 59 9.10 -8.42 -17.59
N SER A 60 8.09 -7.54 -17.69
CA SER A 60 8.10 -6.44 -18.67
C SER A 60 9.14 -5.34 -18.37
N GLN A 61 9.63 -5.26 -17.14
CA GLN A 61 10.72 -4.39 -16.72
C GLN A 61 12.11 -5.03 -16.95
N GLY A 62 12.16 -6.27 -17.45
CA GLY A 62 13.39 -6.95 -17.83
C GLY A 62 13.94 -7.92 -16.77
N PHE A 63 13.22 -8.17 -15.68
CA PHE A 63 13.62 -9.17 -14.69
C PHE A 63 13.38 -10.59 -15.20
N SER A 64 14.33 -11.48 -14.94
CA SER A 64 14.15 -12.91 -15.15
C SER A 64 13.26 -13.52 -14.07
N ASP A 65 12.64 -14.66 -14.36
CA ASP A 65 11.76 -15.35 -13.40
C ASP A 65 12.49 -15.72 -12.10
N PHE A 66 13.79 -16.05 -12.16
CA PHE A 66 14.61 -16.32 -10.98
C PHE A 66 14.85 -15.07 -10.13
N GLU A 67 14.98 -13.89 -10.74
CA GLU A 67 15.12 -12.64 -10.00
C GLU A 67 13.79 -12.18 -9.39
N ILE A 68 12.66 -12.49 -10.04
CA ILE A 68 11.32 -12.12 -9.56
C ILE A 68 11.02 -12.79 -8.23
N ILE A 69 11.48 -14.02 -8.01
CA ILE A 69 11.31 -14.75 -6.74
C ILE A 69 11.91 -13.96 -5.56
N ASP A 70 13.06 -13.30 -5.75
CA ASP A 70 13.67 -12.49 -4.69
C ASP A 70 12.78 -11.31 -4.26
N PHE A 71 11.84 -10.86 -5.11
CA PHE A 71 10.90 -9.78 -4.80
C PHE A 71 9.70 -10.24 -3.97
N GLU A 72 9.57 -11.52 -3.64
CA GLU A 72 8.71 -11.98 -2.54
C GLU A 72 9.12 -11.36 -1.21
N ASP A 73 10.41 -11.06 -1.02
CA ASP A 73 10.90 -10.29 0.11
C ASP A 73 10.76 -8.78 -0.17
N PRO A 74 9.90 -8.04 0.57
CA PRO A 74 9.77 -6.59 0.42
C PRO A 74 11.11 -5.84 0.62
N TYR A 75 12.09 -6.39 1.35
CA TYR A 75 13.39 -5.74 1.50
C TYR A 75 14.20 -5.69 0.21
N LYS A 76 14.02 -6.68 -0.69
CA LYS A 76 14.70 -6.69 -2.00
C LYS A 76 14.34 -5.45 -2.81
N TRP A 77 13.08 -5.04 -2.78
CA TRP A 77 12.60 -3.82 -3.43
C TRP A 77 13.34 -2.58 -2.93
N LEU A 78 13.56 -2.48 -1.62
CA LEU A 78 14.25 -1.35 -0.99
C LEU A 78 15.75 -1.31 -1.30
N MET A 79 16.35 -2.45 -1.62
CA MET A 79 17.76 -2.53 -2.01
C MET A 79 17.97 -2.34 -3.51
N TYR A 80 16.98 -2.68 -4.33
CA TYR A 80 17.09 -2.62 -5.79
C TYR A 80 16.65 -1.27 -6.38
N PHE A 81 15.41 -0.83 -6.09
CA PHE A 81 14.82 0.32 -6.77
C PHE A 81 15.45 1.67 -6.40
N PRO A 82 15.81 1.96 -5.13
CA PRO A 82 16.42 3.25 -4.81
C PRO A 82 17.77 3.48 -5.52
N PRO A 83 18.72 2.52 -5.56
CA PRO A 83 19.94 2.68 -6.36
C PRO A 83 19.67 2.85 -7.86
N SER A 84 18.78 2.04 -8.44
CA SER A 84 18.41 2.15 -9.86
C SER A 84 17.80 3.53 -10.18
N ALA A 85 16.93 4.05 -9.32
CA ALA A 85 16.38 5.39 -9.50
C ALA A 85 17.43 6.51 -9.38
N VAL A 86 18.53 6.31 -8.64
CA VAL A 86 19.66 7.26 -8.65
C VAL A 86 20.34 7.27 -10.01
N GLU A 87 20.54 6.10 -10.62
CA GLU A 87 21.17 5.97 -11.95
C GLU A 87 20.30 6.66 -13.01
N ASP A 88 18.99 6.36 -13.05
CA ASP A 88 18.05 6.98 -13.97
C ASP A 88 18.03 8.52 -13.85
N LEU A 89 18.00 9.04 -12.63
CA LEU A 89 17.98 10.48 -12.39
C LEU A 89 19.33 11.16 -12.70
N ARG A 90 20.44 10.42 -12.60
CA ARG A 90 21.76 10.91 -13.04
C ARG A 90 21.85 10.98 -14.55
N ASP A 91 21.33 9.97 -15.25
CA ASP A 91 21.29 9.93 -16.71
C ASP A 91 20.34 11.01 -17.26
N TYR A 92 19.25 11.28 -16.55
CA TYR A 92 18.39 12.44 -16.82
C TYR A 92 19.12 13.78 -16.65
N GLY A 93 20.25 13.82 -15.94
CA GLY A 93 21.03 15.04 -15.68
C GLY A 93 20.52 15.85 -14.49
N LEU A 94 19.86 15.22 -13.51
CA LEU A 94 19.39 15.90 -12.32
C LEU A 94 20.58 16.42 -11.50
N GLY A 95 20.67 17.73 -11.32
CA GLY A 95 21.70 18.41 -10.53
C GLY A 95 21.57 18.24 -9.01
N CYS A 96 21.24 17.03 -8.55
CA CYS A 96 20.95 16.66 -7.17
C CYS A 96 22.23 16.49 -6.32
N ASP A 97 22.16 16.85 -5.03
CA ASP A 97 23.18 16.50 -4.03
C ASP A 97 22.89 15.11 -3.43
N TRP A 98 23.38 14.07 -4.10
CA TRP A 98 23.17 12.65 -3.74
C TRP A 98 23.67 12.27 -2.34
N ARG A 99 24.59 13.05 -1.75
CA ARG A 99 25.09 12.80 -0.38
C ARG A 99 24.01 12.98 0.69
N ARG A 100 22.88 13.59 0.31
CA ARG A 100 21.72 13.86 1.17
C ARG A 100 20.54 12.95 0.84
N SER A 101 20.75 11.92 0.02
CA SER A 101 19.72 10.95 -0.33
C SER A 101 19.57 9.88 0.74
N PHE A 102 18.34 9.43 0.97
CA PHE A 102 18.02 8.42 1.97
C PHE A 102 16.69 7.72 1.66
N VAL A 103 16.45 6.57 2.30
CA VAL A 103 15.16 5.85 2.30
C VAL A 103 14.36 6.15 3.58
N THR A 104 13.04 6.03 3.53
CA THR A 104 12.14 6.49 4.61
C THR A 104 11.71 5.43 5.62
N THR A 105 12.13 4.17 5.47
CA THR A 105 11.79 3.09 6.40
C THR A 105 12.79 2.99 7.55
N TYR A 106 12.52 2.08 8.49
CA TYR A 106 13.39 1.80 9.64
C TYR A 106 14.76 1.23 9.25
N ILE A 107 14.95 0.78 8.00
CA ILE A 107 16.26 0.38 7.47
C ILE A 107 17.25 1.55 7.55
N ASN A 108 16.75 2.78 7.45
CA ASN A 108 17.54 3.96 7.74
C ASN A 108 17.35 4.39 9.21
N PRO A 109 18.29 4.07 10.12
CA PRO A 109 18.16 4.39 11.54
C PRO A 109 18.13 5.91 11.81
N PHE A 110 18.75 6.72 10.95
CA PHE A 110 18.77 8.18 11.13
C PHE A 110 17.41 8.81 10.84
N PHE A 111 16.78 8.40 9.74
CA PHE A 111 15.45 8.90 9.40
C PHE A 111 14.39 8.36 10.35
N ASP A 112 14.49 7.09 10.76
CA ASP A 112 13.63 6.53 11.80
C ASP A 112 13.74 7.30 13.14
N ALA A 113 14.96 7.62 13.58
CA ALA A 113 15.17 8.44 14.77
C ALA A 113 14.55 9.84 14.63
N PHE A 114 14.65 10.45 13.45
CA PHE A 114 14.02 11.72 13.12
C PHE A 114 12.49 11.66 13.21
N VAL A 115 11.86 10.64 12.61
CA VAL A 115 10.40 10.43 12.68
C VAL A 115 9.96 10.15 14.12
N ARG A 116 10.69 9.33 14.88
CA ARG A 116 10.39 9.09 16.30
C ARG A 116 10.45 10.37 17.13
N TRP A 117 11.44 11.23 16.88
CA TRP A 117 11.50 12.55 17.51
C TRP A 117 10.29 13.41 17.14
N GLN A 118 9.92 13.48 15.85
CA GLN A 118 8.77 14.23 15.36
C GLN A 118 7.47 13.77 16.04
N MET A 119 7.23 12.46 16.09
CA MET A 119 6.03 11.88 16.70
C MET A 119 5.96 12.16 18.21
N ARG A 120 7.09 12.09 18.92
CA ARG A 120 7.15 12.47 20.35
C ARG A 120 6.82 13.95 20.55
N LYS A 121 7.33 14.84 19.69
CA LYS A 121 7.03 16.28 19.73
C LYS A 121 5.55 16.54 19.48
N LEU A 122 4.97 15.97 18.42
CA LEU A 122 3.54 16.09 18.10
C LEU A 122 2.66 15.60 19.25
N LYS A 123 3.02 14.48 19.88
CA LYS A 123 2.33 13.98 21.08
C LYS A 123 2.43 14.95 22.26
N SER A 124 3.63 15.49 22.54
CA SER A 124 3.82 16.47 23.63
C SER A 124 3.05 17.79 23.42
N MET A 125 2.79 18.15 22.15
CA MET A 125 1.98 19.31 21.77
C MET A 125 0.47 19.02 21.76
N GLY A 126 0.04 17.82 22.17
CA GLY A 126 -1.37 17.41 22.13
C GLY A 126 -1.95 17.24 20.72
N LYS A 127 -1.12 17.13 19.67
CA LYS A 127 -1.55 16.95 18.28
C LYS A 127 -1.84 15.49 17.93
N ILE A 128 -1.32 14.54 18.73
CA ILE A 128 -1.64 13.11 18.63
C ILE A 128 -2.55 12.76 19.80
N VAL A 129 -3.80 12.44 19.48
CA VAL A 129 -4.83 12.04 20.45
C VAL A 129 -5.30 10.63 20.15
N LYS A 130 -5.53 9.84 21.20
CA LYS A 130 -6.23 8.57 21.06
C LYS A 130 -7.73 8.88 21.07
N GLY A 131 -8.31 9.03 19.89
CA GLY A 131 -9.75 9.24 19.75
C GLY A 131 -10.51 7.92 19.87
N CYS A 132 -11.58 7.90 20.66
CA CYS A 132 -12.64 6.90 20.55
C CYS A 132 -13.73 7.50 19.63
N GLY A 133 -14.27 6.73 18.69
CA GLY A 133 -15.41 7.16 17.85
C GLY A 133 -15.07 7.90 16.55
N LYS A 134 -13.82 7.92 16.09
CA LYS A 134 -13.52 8.36 14.71
C LYS A 134 -13.62 7.17 13.77
N TYR A 135 -14.63 7.18 12.90
CA TYR A 135 -14.74 6.21 11.83
C TYR A 135 -13.69 6.50 10.76
N MET A 136 -13.08 5.45 10.24
CA MET A 136 -12.12 5.50 9.16
C MET A 136 -12.50 4.44 8.14
N ILE A 137 -12.20 4.68 6.88
CA ILE A 137 -12.25 3.62 5.87
C ILE A 137 -11.28 2.52 6.31
N PHE A 138 -11.74 1.28 6.28
CA PHE A 138 -11.04 0.12 6.82
C PHE A 138 -11.03 -0.98 5.78
N SER A 139 -9.89 -1.65 5.61
CA SER A 139 -9.78 -2.84 4.75
C SER A 139 -9.92 -4.10 5.61
N PRO A 140 -11.01 -4.88 5.48
CA PRO A 140 -11.16 -6.13 6.21
C PRO A 140 -10.07 -7.15 5.88
N GLN A 141 -9.60 -7.16 4.64
CA GLN A 141 -8.56 -8.07 4.17
C GLN A 141 -7.19 -7.75 4.81
N ALA A 142 -6.84 -6.47 4.90
CA ALA A 142 -5.57 -6.04 5.50
C ALA A 142 -5.64 -5.86 7.03
N GLY A 143 -6.85 -5.89 7.61
CA GLY A 143 -7.05 -5.72 9.05
C GLY A 143 -6.64 -4.35 9.60
N GLN A 144 -6.61 -3.31 8.75
CA GLN A 144 -6.12 -1.98 9.11
C GLN A 144 -6.91 -0.85 8.43
N PRO A 145 -6.81 0.41 8.94
CA PRO A 145 -7.32 1.59 8.24
C PRO A 145 -6.72 1.71 6.85
N CYS A 146 -7.54 2.10 5.85
CA CYS A 146 -7.13 2.25 4.46
C CYS A 146 -7.12 3.74 4.06
N PRO A 147 -5.99 4.44 4.28
CA PRO A 147 -5.84 5.84 3.90
C PRO A 147 -5.79 6.00 2.38
N ASP A 148 -6.00 7.23 1.90
CA ASP A 148 -6.11 7.54 0.47
C ASP A 148 -4.94 7.07 -0.41
N HIS A 149 -3.72 7.02 0.13
CA HIS A 149 -2.54 6.59 -0.61
C HIS A 149 -2.40 5.07 -0.74
N GLU A 150 -3.25 4.31 -0.05
CA GLU A 150 -3.32 2.84 -0.13
C GLU A 150 -4.53 2.34 -0.93
N ARG A 151 -5.30 3.26 -1.53
CA ARG A 151 -6.52 2.93 -2.27
C ARG A 151 -6.25 2.77 -3.76
N ALA A 152 -6.73 1.65 -4.32
CA ALA A 152 -6.82 1.48 -5.76
C ALA A 152 -7.94 2.33 -6.39
N THR A 153 -9.04 2.58 -5.67
CA THR A 153 -10.19 3.37 -6.12
C THR A 153 -10.76 4.23 -4.99
N GLY A 154 -11.51 5.30 -5.33
CA GLY A 154 -12.19 6.11 -4.31
C GLY A 154 -11.26 6.97 -3.45
N LYS A 155 -10.22 7.57 -4.06
CA LYS A 155 -9.37 8.56 -3.39
C LYS A 155 -10.21 9.79 -2.99
N GLY A 156 -10.10 10.24 -1.74
CA GLY A 156 -10.88 11.34 -1.20
C GLY A 156 -12.28 10.95 -0.72
N VAL A 157 -12.65 9.66 -0.77
CA VAL A 157 -13.91 9.18 -0.18
C VAL A 157 -13.78 9.14 1.34
N GLU A 158 -14.75 9.73 2.03
CA GLU A 158 -14.82 9.76 3.49
C GLU A 158 -16.01 8.93 4.00
N PRO A 159 -15.97 8.43 5.25
CA PRO A 159 -17.12 7.80 5.87
C PRO A 159 -18.33 8.75 5.87
N LEU A 160 -19.47 8.26 5.36
CA LEU A 160 -20.71 9.01 5.33
C LEU A 160 -21.64 8.50 6.44
N GLU A 161 -22.09 9.41 7.29
CA GLU A 161 -23.02 9.12 8.38
C GLU A 161 -24.45 9.01 7.84
N TYR A 162 -25.15 7.95 8.24
CA TYR A 162 -26.57 7.75 7.95
C TYR A 162 -27.32 7.38 9.22
N THR A 163 -28.54 7.91 9.38
CA THR A 163 -29.48 7.44 10.40
C THR A 163 -30.20 6.21 9.86
N VAL A 164 -29.92 5.05 10.45
CA VAL A 164 -30.61 3.80 10.11
C VAL A 164 -31.85 3.64 10.99
N ILE A 165 -33.04 3.87 10.41
CA ILE A 165 -34.32 3.71 11.12
C ILE A 165 -34.71 2.23 11.11
N LYS A 166 -34.88 1.66 12.31
CA LYS A 166 -35.34 0.29 12.49
C LYS A 166 -36.86 0.26 12.57
N MET A 167 -37.53 -0.25 11.53
CA MET A 167 -38.99 -0.36 11.48
C MET A 167 -39.41 -1.79 11.75
N GLN A 168 -40.02 -2.03 12.92
CA GLN A 168 -40.41 -3.39 13.28
C GLN A 168 -41.51 -3.90 12.33
N VAL A 169 -41.31 -5.10 11.78
CA VAL A 169 -42.32 -5.79 10.98
C VAL A 169 -43.43 -6.29 11.91
N VAL A 170 -44.68 -6.01 11.56
CA VAL A 170 -45.86 -6.38 12.34
C VAL A 170 -46.42 -7.72 11.84
N GLU A 171 -46.97 -8.51 12.75
CA GLU A 171 -47.67 -9.74 12.41
C GLU A 171 -49.01 -9.45 11.69
N PRO A 172 -49.48 -10.35 10.80
CA PRO A 172 -48.84 -11.61 10.40
C PRO A 172 -47.65 -11.39 9.46
N PHE A 173 -46.58 -12.18 9.66
CA PHE A 173 -45.41 -12.09 8.80
C PHE A 173 -45.71 -12.60 7.38
N PRO A 174 -45.08 -12.01 6.34
CA PRO A 174 -45.07 -12.56 5.00
C PRO A 174 -44.55 -14.01 5.00
N PRO A 175 -45.01 -14.90 4.10
CA PRO A 175 -44.62 -16.32 4.10
C PRO A 175 -43.11 -16.60 4.14
N LYS A 176 -42.30 -15.75 3.48
CA LYS A 176 -40.83 -15.86 3.49
C LYS A 176 -40.19 -15.58 4.85
N LEU A 177 -40.87 -14.83 5.72
CA LEU A 177 -40.43 -14.53 7.09
C LEU A 177 -41.05 -15.46 8.13
N GLY A 178 -41.86 -16.45 7.73
CA GLY A 178 -42.41 -17.47 8.62
C GLY A 178 -41.37 -18.17 9.52
N PRO A 179 -40.16 -18.53 9.03
CA PRO A 179 -39.11 -19.10 9.89
C PRO A 179 -38.58 -18.16 11.00
N LEU A 180 -38.95 -16.87 10.97
CA LEU A 180 -38.56 -15.87 11.96
C LEU A 180 -39.69 -15.54 12.95
N GLU A 181 -40.82 -16.23 12.89
CA GLU A 181 -41.94 -16.07 13.82
C GLU A 181 -41.45 -16.19 15.29
N GLY A 182 -41.97 -15.31 16.16
CA GLY A 182 -41.48 -15.18 17.54
C GLY A 182 -40.19 -14.36 17.72
N LYS A 183 -39.55 -13.88 16.64
CA LYS A 183 -38.42 -12.94 16.70
C LYS A 183 -38.85 -11.52 16.35
N ARG A 184 -38.14 -10.53 16.92
CA ARG A 184 -38.28 -9.12 16.53
C ARG A 184 -37.52 -8.86 15.24
N VAL A 185 -38.24 -8.73 14.13
CA VAL A 185 -37.71 -8.39 12.81
C VAL A 185 -37.84 -6.87 12.60
N PHE A 186 -36.78 -6.22 12.15
CA PHE A 186 -36.69 -4.77 11.89
C PHE A 186 -36.12 -4.49 10.51
#